data_AF-A0A7J2L6E0-F1
#
_entry.id   AF-A0A7J2L6E0-F1
#
_cell.length_a   1.000
_cell.length_b   1.000
_cell.length_c   1.000
_cell.angle_alpha   90.00
_cell.angle_beta   90.00
_cell.angle_gamma   90.00
#
_symmetry.space_group_name_H-M   'P 1'
#
loop_
_entity.id
_entity.type
_entity.pdbx_description
1 polymer ?
#
loop_
_entity_poly.entity_id
_entity_poly.type
_entity_poly.pdbx_seq_one_letter_code
_entity_poly.pdbx_strand_id
1 'polypeptide(L)'
;AVHHGGGVGIGLSIHAGMCLVCDGRREMDKRIVTVLTTDPGIGIVRHADAGYERAIEIAKKHKVWHPMIRDTWPDDRRKEIELIEKEVEKSLQK
;
A
#
# COMPACT_ATOMS: atom_id res chain seq x y z
N ALA A 1 13.91 12.53 -0.67
CA ALA A 1 13.90 13.96 -0.30
C ALA A 1 12.46 14.41 -0.10
N VAL A 2 12.21 15.31 0.86
CA VAL A 2 10.88 15.92 1.09
C VAL A 2 11.04 17.42 0.92
N HIS A 3 10.24 18.03 0.05
CA HIS A 3 10.35 19.43 -0.30
C HIS A 3 9.00 20.14 -0.11
N HIS A 4 9.09 21.46 0.05
CA HIS A 4 7.96 22.37 0.15
C HIS A 4 7.96 23.34 -1.03
N GLY A 5 6.80 23.55 -1.64
CA GLY A 5 6.54 24.58 -2.64
C GLY A 5 7.14 24.36 -4.03
N GLY A 6 7.69 23.18 -4.32
CA GLY A 6 8.18 22.90 -5.68
C GLY A 6 7.05 22.96 -6.71
N GLY A 7 7.34 23.56 -7.87
CA GLY A 7 6.40 23.81 -8.96
C GLY A 7 5.50 25.01 -8.74
N VAL A 8 4.74 25.02 -7.64
CA VAL A 8 3.64 25.97 -7.41
C VAL A 8 3.97 27.12 -6.46
N GLY A 9 5.12 27.11 -5.79
CA GLY A 9 5.55 28.16 -4.86
C GLY A 9 5.33 27.83 -3.39
N ILE A 10 5.96 28.61 -2.51
CA ILE A 10 5.97 28.43 -1.05
C ILE A 10 4.53 28.46 -0.51
N GLY A 11 4.14 27.43 0.24
CA GLY A 11 2.86 27.31 0.93
C GLY A 11 1.83 26.43 0.21
N LEU A 12 2.09 26.05 -1.05
CA LEU A 12 1.07 25.46 -1.92
C LEU A 12 1.27 23.97 -2.23
N SER A 13 2.43 23.38 -1.91
CA SER A 13 2.66 21.95 -2.10
C SER A 13 3.64 21.36 -1.09
N ILE A 14 3.43 20.09 -0.74
CA ILE A 14 4.40 19.23 -0.09
C ILE A 14 4.53 17.99 -0.97
N HIS A 15 5.76 17.63 -1.34
CA HIS A 15 6.02 16.46 -2.17
C HIS A 15 7.31 15.76 -1.76
N ALA A 16 7.39 14.48 -2.11
CA ALA A 16 8.54 13.64 -1.85
C ALA A 16 9.07 13.07 -3.17
N GLY A 17 10.39 12.97 -3.27
CA GLY A 17 11.09 12.32 -4.37
C GLY A 17 12.02 11.23 -3.86
N MET A 18 12.19 10.17 -4.65
CA MET A 18 13.04 9.02 -4.34
C MET A 18 14.05 8.81 -5.47
N CYS A 19 15.27 8.43 -5.08
CA CYS A 19 16.32 7.97 -6.00
C CYS A 19 16.85 6.63 -5.51
N LEU A 20 17.12 5.71 -6.43
CA LEU A 20 17.68 4.39 -6.12
C LEU A 20 18.85 4.11 -7.07
N VAL A 21 19.95 3.59 -6.54
CA VAL A 21 21.12 3.17 -7.34
C VAL A 21 21.07 1.67 -7.56
N CYS A 22 21.16 1.23 -8.81
CA CYS A 22 21.20 -0.19 -9.17
C CYS A 22 22.63 -0.58 -9.55
N ASP A 23 23.45 -0.92 -8.56
CA ASP A 23 24.90 -1.20 -8.75
C ASP A 23 25.24 -2.67 -9.04
N GLY A 24 24.24 -3.54 -9.17
CA GLY A 24 24.39 -4.96 -9.49
C GLY A 24 24.75 -5.87 -8.31
N ARG A 25 24.83 -5.36 -7.08
CA ARG A 25 25.06 -6.22 -5.89
C ARG A 25 23.80 -6.98 -5.51
N ARG A 26 23.95 -8.22 -5.04
CA ARG A 26 22.84 -9.08 -4.57
C ARG A 26 21.98 -8.44 -3.48
N GLU A 27 22.57 -7.61 -2.64
CA GLU A 27 21.83 -6.86 -1.60
C GLU A 27 20.84 -5.85 -2.18
N MET A 28 21.07 -5.38 -3.41
CA MET A 28 20.19 -4.43 -4.09
C MET A 28 18.89 -5.06 -4.57
N ASP A 29 18.86 -6.36 -4.84
CA ASP A 29 17.65 -7.06 -5.33
C ASP A 29 16.45 -6.78 -4.41
N LYS A 30 16.65 -6.94 -3.09
CA LYS A 30 15.60 -6.68 -2.08
C LYS A 30 15.17 -5.21 -2.06
N ARG A 31 16.12 -4.29 -2.17
CA ARG A 31 15.84 -2.84 -2.12
C ARG A 31 15.09 -2.39 -3.37
N ILE A 32 15.46 -2.89 -4.54
CA ILE A 32 14.77 -2.61 -5.82
C ILE A 32 13.32 -3.08 -5.74
N VAL A 33 13.10 -4.34 -5.38
CA VAL A 33 11.74 -4.89 -5.25
C VAL A 33 10.94 -4.10 -4.24
N THR A 34 11.54 -3.75 -3.09
CA THR A 34 10.84 -2.98 -2.05
C THR A 34 10.48 -1.59 -2.56
N VAL A 35 11.46 -0.78 -2.96
CA VAL A 35 11.27 0.63 -3.32
C VAL A 35 10.35 0.79 -4.52
N LEU A 36 10.58 0.02 -5.59
CA LEU A 36 9.78 0.13 -6.81
C LEU A 36 8.40 -0.51 -6.69
N THR A 37 8.12 -1.27 -5.62
CA THR A 37 6.76 -1.68 -5.28
C THR A 37 6.08 -0.62 -4.42
N THR A 38 6.76 -0.07 -3.42
CA THR A 38 6.16 0.83 -2.43
C THR A 38 5.91 2.24 -2.96
N ASP A 39 6.80 2.79 -3.79
CA ASP A 39 6.69 4.16 -4.30
C ASP A 39 5.48 4.37 -5.22
N PRO A 40 5.20 3.53 -6.23
CA PRO A 40 3.92 3.58 -6.95
C PRO A 40 2.76 3.04 -6.09
N GLY A 41 3.02 2.07 -5.21
CA GLY A 41 2.01 1.45 -4.36
C GLY A 41 1.29 2.44 -3.45
N ILE A 42 2.01 3.39 -2.85
CA ILE A 42 1.39 4.43 -2.02
C ILE A 42 0.49 5.36 -2.85
N GLY A 43 0.83 5.60 -4.11
CA GLY A 43 -0.04 6.33 -5.05
C GLY A 43 -1.36 5.62 -5.27
N ILE A 44 -1.34 4.29 -5.47
CA ILE A 44 -2.55 3.47 -5.62
C ILE A 44 -3.38 3.52 -4.35
N VAL A 45 -2.76 3.28 -3.19
CA VAL A 45 -3.43 3.32 -1.88
C VAL A 45 -4.11 4.67 -1.65
N ARG A 46 -3.38 5.77 -1.87
CA ARG A 46 -3.88 7.14 -1.69
C ARG A 46 -5.08 7.46 -2.59
N HIS A 47 -5.09 6.99 -3.84
CA HIS A 47 -6.24 7.23 -4.73
C HIS A 47 -7.41 6.29 -4.43
N ALA A 48 -7.15 5.05 -4.00
CA ALA A 48 -8.21 4.14 -3.56
C ALA A 48 -8.91 4.67 -2.31
N ASP A 49 -8.14 5.19 -1.34
CA ASP A 49 -8.66 5.85 -0.13
C ASP A 49 -9.52 7.08 -0.46
N ALA A 50 -9.13 7.85 -1.47
CA ALA A 50 -9.91 8.98 -1.98
C ALA A 50 -11.18 8.57 -2.78
N GLY A 51 -11.44 7.27 -2.95
CA GLY A 51 -12.67 6.76 -3.57
C GLY A 51 -12.60 6.53 -5.08
N TYR A 52 -11.43 6.61 -5.71
CA TYR A 52 -11.31 6.38 -7.16
C TYR A 52 -11.49 4.89 -7.48
N GLU A 53 -12.54 4.54 -8.23
CA GLU A 53 -12.89 3.14 -8.55
C GLU A 53 -11.74 2.43 -9.27
N ARG A 54 -11.10 3.15 -10.20
CA ARG A 54 -9.96 2.61 -10.95
C ARG A 54 -8.79 2.24 -10.05
N ALA A 55 -8.54 3.02 -8.99
CA ALA A 55 -7.47 2.72 -8.04
C ALA A 55 -7.82 1.52 -7.16
N ILE A 56 -9.09 1.40 -6.74
CA ILE A 56 -9.59 0.23 -6.00
C ILE A 56 -9.44 -1.04 -6.85
N GLU A 57 -9.82 -0.99 -8.13
CA GLU A 57 -9.63 -2.12 -9.07
C GLU A 57 -8.17 -2.53 -9.19
N ILE A 58 -7.27 -1.55 -9.38
CA ILE A 58 -5.84 -1.80 -9.51
C ILE A 58 -5.27 -2.38 -8.21
N ALA A 59 -5.69 -1.86 -7.05
CA ALA A 59 -5.27 -2.37 -5.75
C ALA A 59 -5.65 -3.85 -5.58
N LYS A 60 -6.89 -4.23 -5.93
CA LYS A 60 -7.34 -5.63 -5.92
C LYS A 60 -6.57 -6.49 -6.92
N LYS A 61 -6.44 -6.03 -8.18
CA LYS A 61 -5.78 -6.77 -9.26
C LYS A 61 -4.31 -7.08 -8.94
N HIS A 62 -3.59 -6.12 -8.39
CA HIS A 62 -2.16 -6.25 -8.11
C HIS A 62 -1.86 -6.63 -6.66
N LYS A 63 -2.89 -6.95 -5.86
CA LYS A 63 -2.78 -7.26 -4.43
C LYS A 63 -1.99 -6.21 -3.64
N VAL A 64 -2.19 -4.93 -3.97
CA VAL A 64 -1.63 -3.82 -3.20
C VAL A 64 -2.40 -3.73 -1.90
N TRP A 65 -1.75 -4.09 -0.81
CA TRP A 65 -2.40 -4.18 0.49
C TRP A 65 -2.93 -2.82 0.97
N HIS A 66 -4.25 -2.74 1.14
CA HIS A 66 -4.96 -1.61 1.68
C HIS A 66 -5.78 -2.04 2.92
N PRO A 67 -5.48 -1.55 4.13
CA PRO A 67 -6.16 -2.01 5.36
C PRO A 67 -7.69 -1.90 5.31
N MET A 68 -8.26 -0.86 4.71
CA MET A 68 -9.71 -0.72 4.64
C MET A 68 -10.40 -1.52 3.52
N ILE A 69 -9.65 -2.23 2.66
CA ILE A 69 -10.20 -3.01 1.54
C ILE A 69 -9.80 -4.48 1.74
N ARG A 70 -10.65 -5.27 2.40
CA ARG A 70 -10.37 -6.67 2.79
C ARG A 70 -9.85 -7.54 1.64
N ASP A 71 -10.38 -7.37 0.43
CA ASP A 71 -9.97 -8.14 -0.76
C ASP A 71 -8.48 -7.99 -1.11
N THR A 72 -7.85 -6.90 -0.68
CA THR A 72 -6.43 -6.61 -0.95
C THR A 72 -5.49 -7.20 0.11
N TRP A 73 -6.02 -7.77 1.19
CA TRP A 73 -5.21 -8.25 2.30
C TRP A 73 -4.39 -9.50 1.91
N PRO A 74 -3.20 -9.68 2.51
CA PRO A 74 -2.46 -10.94 2.42
C PRO A 74 -3.35 -12.15 2.78
N ASP A 75 -3.11 -13.27 2.10
CA ASP A 75 -3.96 -14.48 2.22
C ASP A 75 -3.91 -15.08 3.63
N ASP A 76 -2.76 -15.02 4.29
CA ASP A 76 -2.56 -15.42 5.68
C ASP A 76 -3.38 -14.58 6.66
N ARG A 77 -3.35 -13.25 6.52
CA ARG A 77 -4.14 -12.32 7.33
C ARG A 77 -5.64 -12.56 7.16
N ARG A 78 -6.11 -12.81 5.93
CA ARG A 78 -7.53 -13.11 5.68
C ARG A 78 -7.97 -14.36 6.42
N LYS A 79 -7.18 -15.44 6.34
CA LYS A 79 -7.46 -16.69 7.06
C LYS A 79 -7.46 -16.52 8.58
N GLU A 80 -6.53 -15.73 9.12
CA GLU A 80 -6.47 -15.41 10.55
C GLU A 80 -7.76 -14.70 11.01
N ILE A 81 -8.21 -13.70 10.26
CA ILE A 81 -9.43 -12.94 10.57
C ILE A 81 -10.68 -13.84 10.48
N GLU A 82 -10.77 -14.70 9.46
CA GLU A 82 -11.86 -15.67 9.34
C GLU A 82 -11.92 -16.65 10.53
N LEU A 83 -10.76 -17.03 11.08
CA LEU A 83 -10.69 -17.88 12.27
C LEU A 83 -11.24 -17.14 13.50
N ILE A 84 -10.79 -15.90 13.71
CA ILE A 84 -11.23 -15.04 14.81
C ILE A 84 -12.73 -14.79 14.73
N GLU A 85 -13.26 -14.45 13.55
CA GLU A 85 -14.69 -14.22 13.34
C GLU A 85 -15.53 -15.46 13.73
N LYS A 86 -15.07 -16.68 13.37
CA LYS A 86 -15.72 -17.94 13.76
C LYS A 86 -15.68 -18.20 15.27
N GLU A 87 -14.60 -17.85 15.95
CA GLU A 87 -14.48 -18.01 17.41
C GLU A 87 -15.38 -17.05 18.18
N VAL A 88 -15.46 -15.80 17.72
CA VAL A 88 -16.37 -14.79 18.26
C VAL A 88 -17.83 -15.23 18.11
N GLU A 89 -18.21 -15.69 16.91
CA GLU A 89 -19.58 -16.14 16.64
C GLU A 89 -19.99 -17.33 17.54
N LYS A 90 -19.10 -18.33 17.71
CA LYS A 90 -19.33 -19.46 18.64
C LYS A 90 -19.48 -19.01 20.10
N SER A 91 -18.82 -17.92 20.50
CA SER A 91 -18.87 -17.43 21.88
C SER A 91 -20.15 -16.63 22.15
N LEU A 92 -20.69 -15.95 21.14
CA LEU A 92 -21.97 -15.21 21.24
C LEU A 92 -23.20 -16.11 21.22
N GLN A 93 -23.08 -17.34 20.71
CA GLN A 93 -24.16 -18.35 20.68
C GLN A 93 -24.22 -19.21 21.96
N LYS A 94 -23.37 -18.96 22.95
CA LYS A 94 -23.40 -19.58 24.29
C LYS A 94 -24.06 -18.65 25.29
#